data_AF-A0A0Q6RWX1-F1
#
_entry.id   AF-A0A0Q6RWX1-F1
#
_cell.length_a   1.000
_cell.length_b   1.000
_cell.length_c   1.000
_cell.angle_alpha   90.00
_cell.angle_beta   90.00
_cell.angle_gamma   90.00
#
_symmetry.space_group_name_H-M   'P 1'
#
loop_
_entity.id
_entity.type
_entity.pdbx_description
1 polymer ?
#
loop_
_entity_poly.entity_id
_entity_poly.type
_entity_poly.pdbx_seq_one_letter_code
_entity_poly.pdbx_strand_id
1 'polypeptide(L)'
;MSTWWKNASTEDRLKQIDAGISLGMTARQVAMNLRVQLYPGSRESAVSRFANNHGRFFNGRSGKSPAKSAAGKAGGLVSARRRGVMNLSISSAFSIFGDEQPERLASDALNFEGA
;
A
#
# COMPACT_ATOMS: atom_id res chain seq x y z
N MET A 1 -8.92 4.29 -33.13
CA MET A 1 -7.46 4.01 -33.10
C MET A 1 -7.21 2.77 -32.23
N SER A 2 -6.54 1.75 -32.76
CA SER A 2 -6.03 0.65 -31.95
C SER A 2 -4.74 1.08 -31.26
N THR A 3 -4.59 0.80 -29.97
CA THR A 3 -3.35 1.04 -29.23
C THR A 3 -2.52 -0.24 -29.24
N TRP A 4 -1.18 -0.14 -29.15
CA TRP A 4 -0.29 -1.31 -29.04
C TRP A 4 -0.80 -2.29 -27.98
N TRP A 5 -1.25 -1.77 -26.84
CA TRP A 5 -1.83 -2.54 -25.75
C TRP A 5 -2.98 -3.47 -26.15
N LYS A 6 -3.82 -3.10 -27.14
CA LYS A 6 -4.93 -3.96 -27.58
C LYS A 6 -4.44 -5.11 -28.47
N ASN A 7 -3.38 -4.88 -29.24
CA ASN A 7 -2.83 -5.84 -30.19
C ASN A 7 -1.71 -6.70 -29.60
N ALA A 8 -1.09 -6.26 -28.50
CA ALA A 8 0.00 -6.99 -27.85
C ALA A 8 -0.51 -8.30 -27.25
N SER A 9 0.33 -9.34 -27.32
CA SER A 9 0.07 -10.62 -26.66
C SER A 9 0.02 -10.44 -25.13
N THR A 10 -0.58 -11.40 -24.42
CA THR A 10 -0.58 -11.41 -22.97
C THR A 10 0.84 -11.38 -22.42
N GLU A 11 1.75 -12.18 -22.99
CA GLU A 11 3.15 -12.24 -22.56
C GLU A 11 3.88 -10.91 -22.72
N ASP A 12 3.70 -10.22 -23.85
CA ASP A 12 4.36 -8.93 -24.10
C ASP A 12 3.87 -7.86 -23.14
N ARG A 13 2.58 -7.87 -22.81
CA ARG A 13 2.02 -6.97 -21.79
C ARG A 13 2.64 -7.23 -20.43
N LEU A 14 2.82 -8.50 -20.07
CA LEU A 14 3.40 -8.89 -18.78
C LEU A 14 4.89 -8.52 -18.70
N LYS A 15 5.68 -8.78 -19.75
CA LYS A 15 7.10 -8.36 -19.83
C LYS A 15 7.25 -6.86 -19.65
N GLN A 16 6.38 -6.08 -20.26
CA GLN A 16 6.40 -4.62 -20.15
C GLN A 16 6.01 -4.13 -18.76
N ILE A 17 5.05 -4.80 -18.11
CA ILE A 17 4.70 -4.53 -16.72
C ILE A 17 5.88 -4.85 -15.80
N ASP A 18 6.53 -6.00 -15.98
CA ASP A 18 7.69 -6.39 -15.18
C ASP A 18 8.85 -5.41 -15.33
N ALA A 19 9.14 -4.99 -16.56
CA ALA A 19 10.10 -3.93 -16.82
C ALA A 19 9.72 -2.64 -16.07
N GLY A 20 8.47 -2.21 -16.15
CA GLY A 20 7.99 -1.03 -15.42
C GLY A 20 8.11 -1.17 -13.89
N ILE A 21 7.79 -2.33 -13.33
CA ILE A 21 7.92 -2.61 -11.89
C ILE A 21 9.39 -2.61 -11.46
N SER A 22 10.26 -3.25 -12.24
CA SER A 22 11.71 -3.31 -11.96
C SER A 22 12.35 -1.90 -11.95
N LEU A 23 11.84 -1.00 -12.80
CA LEU A 23 12.24 0.40 -12.85
C LEU A 23 11.57 1.28 -11.77
N GLY A 24 10.76 0.70 -10.90
CA GLY A 24 10.05 1.42 -9.83
C GLY A 24 8.95 2.36 -10.35
N MET A 25 8.44 2.13 -11.56
CA MET A 25 7.37 2.96 -12.14
C MET A 25 6.01 2.61 -11.55
N THR A 26 5.14 3.62 -11.47
CA THR A 26 3.73 3.42 -11.11
C THR A 26 2.91 2.91 -12.29
N ALA A 27 1.79 2.24 -12.02
CA ALA A 27 0.85 1.75 -13.05
C ALA A 27 0.37 2.86 -14.00
N ARG A 28 0.30 4.10 -13.51
CA ARG A 28 -0.08 5.27 -14.31
C ARG A 28 1.03 5.69 -15.27
N GLN A 29 2.29 5.71 -14.81
CA GLN A 29 3.43 6.03 -15.67
C GLN A 29 3.59 4.98 -16.78
N VAL A 30 3.45 3.71 -16.44
CA VAL A 30 3.46 2.63 -17.44
C VAL A 30 2.30 2.79 -18.43
N ALA A 31 1.09 3.08 -17.97
CA ALA A 31 -0.05 3.34 -18.86
C ALA A 31 0.17 4.54 -19.79
N MET A 32 0.81 5.61 -19.32
CA MET A 32 1.16 6.78 -20.14
C MET A 32 2.18 6.41 -21.23
N ASN A 33 3.23 5.67 -20.88
CA ASN A 33 4.25 5.22 -21.86
C ASN A 33 3.64 4.32 -22.95
N LEU A 34 2.72 3.43 -22.55
CA LEU A 34 2.04 2.51 -23.48
C LEU A 34 0.84 3.14 -24.18
N ARG A 35 0.57 4.43 -23.94
CA ARG A 35 -0.57 5.18 -24.48
C ARG A 35 -1.91 4.47 -24.24
N VAL A 36 -2.03 3.83 -23.08
CA VAL A 36 -3.25 3.16 -22.65
C VAL A 36 -4.18 4.19 -22.02
N GLN A 37 -5.46 4.15 -22.40
CA GLN A 37 -6.46 5.02 -21.78
C GLN A 37 -6.49 4.80 -20.27
N LEU A 38 -6.36 5.91 -19.54
CA LEU A 38 -6.69 6.00 -18.14
C LEU A 38 -8.20 6.13 -18.05
N TYR A 39 -8.83 5.40 -17.13
CA TYR A 39 -10.26 5.58 -16.90
C TYR A 39 -10.50 6.97 -16.30
N PRO A 40 -11.36 7.81 -16.92
CA PRO A 40 -11.63 9.14 -16.41
C PRO A 40 -12.21 9.06 -14.98
N GLY A 41 -11.62 9.80 -14.06
CA GLY A 41 -12.02 9.81 -12.64
C GLY A 41 -11.52 8.62 -11.81
N SER A 42 -10.88 7.61 -12.41
CA SER A 42 -10.32 6.47 -11.66
C SER A 42 -8.83 6.65 -11.40
N ARG A 43 -8.38 6.17 -10.23
CA ARG A 43 -6.96 5.98 -9.94
C ARG A 43 -6.39 4.72 -10.62
N GLU A 44 -7.26 3.84 -11.10
CA GLU A 44 -6.86 2.57 -11.71
C GLU A 44 -6.70 2.74 -13.22
N SER A 45 -5.58 2.24 -13.75
CA SER A 45 -5.37 2.10 -15.18
C SER A 45 -5.76 0.70 -15.64
N ALA A 46 -6.07 0.53 -16.93
CA ALA A 46 -6.26 -0.81 -17.51
C ALA A 46 -5.02 -1.70 -17.32
N VAL A 47 -3.84 -1.09 -17.28
CA VAL A 47 -2.57 -1.75 -16.93
C VAL A 47 -2.58 -2.24 -15.49
N SER A 48 -3.05 -1.42 -14.53
CA SER A 48 -3.15 -1.81 -13.12
C SER A 48 -4.09 -3.00 -12.92
N ARG A 49 -5.27 -2.96 -13.54
CA ARG A 49 -6.24 -4.05 -13.45
C ARG A 49 -5.71 -5.34 -14.07
N PHE A 50 -5.05 -5.22 -15.22
CA PHE A 50 -4.42 -6.36 -15.89
C PHE A 50 -3.27 -6.96 -15.06
N ALA A 51 -2.42 -6.13 -14.47
CA ALA A 51 -1.32 -6.58 -13.61
C ALA A 51 -1.84 -7.32 -12.38
N ASN A 52 -2.85 -6.75 -11.68
CA ASN A 52 -3.47 -7.37 -10.51
C ASN A 52 -4.07 -8.75 -10.82
N ASN A 53 -4.73 -8.89 -11.97
CA ASN A 53 -5.28 -10.17 -12.42
C ASN A 53 -4.20 -11.25 -12.65
N HIS A 54 -2.95 -10.85 -12.87
CA HIS A 54 -1.81 -11.75 -13.08
C HIS A 54 -0.85 -11.77 -11.88
N GLY A 55 -1.30 -11.32 -10.70
CA GLY A 55 -0.49 -11.33 -9.46
C GLY A 55 0.70 -10.37 -9.46
N ARG A 56 0.74 -9.39 -10.38
CA ARG A 56 1.79 -8.38 -10.45
C ARG A 56 1.30 -7.09 -9.81
N PHE A 57 2.04 -6.59 -8.83
CA PHE A 57 1.68 -5.37 -8.12
C PHE A 57 2.70 -4.27 -8.42
N PHE A 58 2.20 -3.12 -8.86
CA PHE A 58 3.05 -1.95 -8.95
C PHE A 58 3.39 -1.49 -7.54
N ASN A 59 4.67 -1.19 -7.31
CA ASN A 59 5.14 -0.54 -6.10
C ASN A 59 4.56 0.88 -6.07
N GLY A 60 3.31 0.98 -5.63
CA GLY A 60 2.73 2.24 -5.26
C GLY A 60 3.60 2.78 -4.14
N ARG A 61 4.17 3.97 -4.32
CA ARG A 61 4.48 4.85 -3.19
C ARG A 61 3.16 5.17 -2.46
N SER A 62 2.59 4.19 -1.78
CA SER A 62 1.49 4.31 -0.83
C SER A 62 2.02 4.17 0.60
N GLY A 63 3.34 4.27 0.79
CA GLY A 63 3.88 4.75 2.05
C GLY A 63 3.30 6.14 2.27
N LYS A 64 2.16 6.24 2.97
CA LYS A 64 1.76 7.47 3.63
C LYS A 64 3.01 7.90 4.37
N SER A 65 3.57 9.07 4.05
CA SER A 65 4.67 9.58 4.86
C SER A 65 4.25 9.49 6.33
N PRO A 66 5.15 9.17 7.27
CA PRO A 66 4.80 9.09 8.69
C PRO A 66 3.97 10.30 9.15
N ALA A 67 4.30 11.49 8.60
CA ALA A 67 3.55 12.73 8.77
C ALA A 67 2.08 12.66 8.31
N LYS A 68 1.77 12.10 7.13
CA LYS A 68 0.39 11.91 6.66
C LYS A 68 -0.38 10.86 7.47
N SER A 69 0.31 9.84 7.97
CA SER A 69 -0.30 8.83 8.86
C SER A 69 -0.68 9.44 10.22
N ALA A 70 0.24 10.20 10.81
CA ALA A 70 0.02 10.90 12.08
C ALA A 70 -1.11 11.95 11.99
N ALA A 71 -1.17 12.74 10.91
CA ALA A 71 -2.24 13.72 10.70
C ALA A 71 -3.63 13.07 10.61
N GLY A 72 -3.73 11.89 9.98
CA GLY A 72 -4.99 11.14 9.91
C GLY A 72 -5.44 10.61 11.28
N LYS A 73 -4.51 10.13 12.10
CA LYS A 73 -4.79 9.68 13.47
C LYS A 73 -5.29 10.84 14.36
N ALA A 74 -4.64 12.01 14.29
CA ALA A 74 -5.04 13.20 15.03
C ALA A 74 -6.43 13.71 14.60
N GLY A 75 -6.72 13.73 13.29
CA GLY A 75 -8.03 14.11 12.78
C GLY A 75 -9.15 13.15 13.21
N GLY A 76 -8.86 11.84 13.24
CA GLY A 76 -9.79 10.82 13.75
C GLY A 76 -10.12 11.01 15.23
N LEU A 77 -9.12 11.33 16.05
CA LEU A 77 -9.29 11.59 17.49
C LEU A 77 -10.17 12.83 17.74
N VAL A 78 -9.94 13.92 17.01
CA VAL A 78 -10.77 15.14 17.11
C VAL A 78 -12.21 14.87 16.68
N SER A 79 -12.42 14.09 15.62
CA SER A 79 -13.76 13.72 15.15
C SER A 79 -14.51 12.83 16.16
N ALA A 80 -13.84 11.85 16.77
CA ALA A 80 -14.42 10.99 17.80
C ALA A 80 -14.82 11.77 19.06
N ARG A 81 -13.98 12.72 19.51
CA ARG A 81 -14.31 13.62 20.63
C ARG A 81 -15.51 14.49 20.34
N ARG A 82 -15.63 15.04 19.12
CA ARG A 82 -16.81 15.81 18.70
C ARG A 82 -18.11 14.99 18.73
N ARG A 83 -18.02 13.66 18.62
CA ARG A 83 -19.15 12.74 18.70
C ARG A 83 -19.44 12.23 20.13
N GLY A 84 -18.73 12.73 21.14
CA GLY A 84 -18.95 12.35 22.54
C GLY A 84 -18.50 10.92 22.89
N VAL A 85 -17.66 10.31 22.05
CA VAL A 85 -17.13 8.96 22.30
C VAL A 85 -16.17 8.99 23.49
N MET A 86 -16.38 8.12 24.47
CA MET A 86 -15.53 8.04 25.67
C MET A 86 -14.09 7.74 25.28
N ASN A 87 -13.13 8.48 25.84
CA ASN A 87 -11.70 8.37 25.48
C ASN A 87 -11.14 6.94 25.60
N LEU A 88 -11.65 6.13 26.55
CA LEU A 88 -11.26 4.73 26.75
C LEU A 88 -11.60 3.82 25.56
N SER A 89 -12.58 4.20 24.74
CA SER A 89 -13.00 3.44 23.56
C SER A 89 -12.29 3.87 22.27
N ILE A 90 -11.43 4.90 22.34
CA ILE A 90 -10.70 5.41 21.18
C ILE A 90 -9.31 4.76 21.13
N SER A 91 -9.20 3.61 20.46
CA SER A 91 -7.92 2.87 20.34
C SER A 91 -6.78 3.72 19.76
N SER A 92 -7.08 4.70 18.91
CA SER A 92 -6.08 5.62 18.36
C SER A 92 -5.48 6.59 19.39
N ALA A 93 -6.12 6.79 20.55
CA ALA A 93 -5.58 7.62 21.64
C ALA A 93 -4.36 6.98 22.32
N PHE A 94 -4.28 5.64 22.31
CA PHE A 94 -3.19 4.87 22.92
C PHE A 94 -2.04 4.60 21.95
N SER A 95 -2.22 4.89 20.66
CA SER A 95 -1.20 4.69 19.61
C SER A 95 0.03 5.60 19.74
N ILE A 96 0.02 6.54 20.71
CA ILE A 96 1.15 7.43 21.04
C ILE A 96 2.30 6.63 21.68
N PHE A 97 2.00 5.54 22.39
CA PHE A 97 3.00 4.70 23.06
C PHE A 97 3.71 3.72 22.12
N GLY A 98 3.46 3.82 20.81
CA GLY A 98 3.90 2.83 19.83
C GLY A 98 3.10 1.53 19.95
N ASP A 99 2.89 0.86 18.82
CA ASP A 99 2.55 -0.56 18.86
C ASP A 99 3.87 -1.30 19.17
N GLU A 100 4.32 -1.26 20.43
CA GLU A 100 5.24 -2.30 20.89
C GLU A 100 4.43 -3.60 20.86
N GLN A 101 4.56 -4.32 19.74
CA GLN A 101 4.36 -5.75 19.74
C GLN A 101 5.02 -6.30 21.00
N PRO A 102 4.36 -7.13 21.82
CA PRO A 102 5.06 -7.98 22.76
C PRO A 102 5.86 -9.02 21.95
N GLU A 103 6.90 -8.56 21.25
CA GLU A 103 7.95 -9.40 20.69
C GLU A 103 8.69 -10.01 21.89
N ARG A 104 8.30 -11.23 22.22
CA ARG A 104 9.20 -12.30 22.68
C ARG A 104 10.00 -12.00 23.96
N LEU A 105 9.32 -11.96 25.10
CA LEU A 105 9.91 -12.37 26.38
C LEU A 105 9.54 -13.82 26.70
N ALA A 106 9.91 -14.77 25.83
CA ALA A 106 9.61 -16.19 26.05
C ALA A 106 10.69 -17.19 25.57
N SER A 107 11.94 -16.77 25.36
CA SER A 107 13.00 -17.73 25.00
C SER A 107 14.32 -17.63 25.77
N ASP A 108 14.54 -16.59 26.58
CA ASP A 108 15.84 -16.41 27.26
C ASP A 108 15.85 -16.80 28.76
N ALA A 109 14.73 -17.31 29.29
CA ALA A 109 14.62 -17.72 30.70
C ALA A 109 14.87 -19.23 30.95
N LEU A 110 15.31 -20.01 29.96
CA LEU A 110 15.49 -21.47 30.09
C LEU A 110 16.89 -21.99 29.73
N ASN A 111 17.95 -21.20 29.93
CA ASN A 111 19.34 -21.69 29.83
C ASN A 111 20.17 -21.33 31.07
N PHE A 112 19.68 -21.68 32.26
CA PHE A 112 20.50 -21.70 33.47
C PHE A 112 20.30 -23.01 34.25
N GLU A 113 20.59 -24.13 33.59
CA GLU A 113 21.08 -25.32 34.28
C GLU A 113 22.46 -25.65 33.72
N GLY A 114 23.46 -25.70 34.60
CA GLY A 114 24.76 -26.30 34.27
C GLY A 114 25.99 -25.48 34.68
N ALA A 115 26.25 -25.35 35.98
CA ALA A 115 27.59 -25.43 36.59
C ALA A 115 27.47 -25.56 38.11
#